data_AF-A0A7H8WDY5-F1
#
_entry.id   AF-A0A7H8WDY5-F1
#
_cell.length_a   1.000
_cell.length_b   1.000
_cell.length_c   1.000
_cell.angle_alpha   90.00
_cell.angle_beta   90.00
_cell.angle_gamma   90.00
#
_symmetry.space_group_name_H-M   'P 1'
#
loop_
_entity.id
_entity.type
_entity.pdbx_description
1 polymer ?
#
loop_
_entity_poly.entity_id
_entity_poly.type
_entity_poly.pdbx_seq_one_letter_code
_entity_poly.pdbx_strand_id
1 'polypeptide(L)'
;MGQKICAIVTNEKNKYNKNLVHFFEENIVIIPLNLSGNTIEYFIKEADNFNTIKEYLQYLKTLPIYDIRTNSTDYEDNITSIVDIIETYELKNFSIRYYTEWADIPDDDFYIAVINGEIKKDSIVLEDDKYIGNYNNREKYNNIIGLNFSWITNENRYFNYNSAREEYTKNMI
;
A
#
# COMPACT_ATOMS: atom_id res chain seq x y z
N MET A 1 5.34 -1.56 21.82
CA MET A 1 5.46 -0.66 20.66
C MET A 1 4.45 -1.15 19.65
N GLY A 2 3.65 -0.28 19.06
CA GLY A 2 2.64 -0.69 18.07
C GLY A 2 3.29 -1.00 16.72
N GLN A 3 2.79 -2.04 16.04
CA GLN A 3 3.14 -2.31 14.65
C GLN A 3 2.52 -1.22 13.76
N LYS A 4 3.27 -0.79 12.74
CA LYS A 4 2.76 0.13 11.71
C LYS A 4 3.23 -0.34 10.34
N ILE A 5 2.31 -0.90 9.57
CA ILE A 5 2.54 -1.39 8.24
C ILE A 5 1.90 -0.45 7.22
N CYS A 6 2.66 -0.11 6.19
CA CYS A 6 2.12 0.46 4.97
C CYS A 6 2.86 -0.17 3.80
N ALA A 7 2.17 -0.78 2.85
CA ALA A 7 2.82 -1.38 1.69
C ALA A 7 1.92 -1.46 0.46
N ILE A 8 2.55 -1.47 -0.71
CA ILE A 8 1.98 -2.00 -1.95
C ILE A 8 2.35 -3.48 -2.04
N VAL A 9 1.37 -4.33 -2.31
CA VAL A 9 1.55 -5.76 -2.60
C VAL A 9 1.10 -6.03 -4.03
N THR A 10 1.97 -6.60 -4.85
CA THR A 10 1.69 -6.87 -6.28
C THR A 10 2.26 -8.23 -6.70
N ASN A 11 1.71 -8.84 -7.76
CA ASN A 11 2.30 -10.04 -8.39
C ASN A 11 3.25 -9.72 -9.54
N GLU A 12 3.44 -8.44 -9.85
CA GLU A 12 4.23 -8.01 -10.99
C GLU A 12 5.71 -7.98 -10.63
N LYS A 13 6.45 -9.02 -11.03
CA LYS A 13 7.88 -9.17 -10.74
C LYS A 13 8.75 -8.33 -11.67
N ASN A 14 8.59 -7.02 -11.59
CA ASN A 14 9.36 -6.05 -12.34
C ASN A 14 10.83 -5.98 -11.85
N LYS A 15 11.70 -5.34 -12.65
CA LYS A 15 13.05 -5.00 -12.21
C LYS A 15 13.01 -3.71 -11.40
N TYR A 16 12.74 -3.85 -10.10
CA TYR A 16 12.68 -2.73 -9.18
C TYR A 16 14.04 -2.04 -8.99
N ASN A 17 14.01 -0.71 -8.87
CA ASN A 17 15.19 0.09 -8.57
C ASN A 17 15.78 -0.36 -7.22
N LYS A 18 17.10 -0.50 -7.16
CA LYS A 18 17.85 -0.85 -5.95
C LYS A 18 17.55 0.08 -4.75
N ASN A 19 17.22 1.34 -5.02
CA ASN A 19 16.91 2.33 -3.98
C ASN A 19 15.47 2.21 -3.45
N LEU A 20 14.59 1.46 -4.13
CA LEU A 20 13.25 1.17 -3.64
C LEU A 20 13.32 -0.07 -2.73
N VAL A 21 12.88 0.06 -1.49
CA VAL A 21 12.77 -1.09 -0.56
C VAL A 21 11.69 -2.04 -1.09
N HIS A 22 12.07 -3.29 -1.37
CA HIS A 22 11.14 -4.30 -1.85
C HIS A 22 11.58 -5.71 -1.47
N PHE A 23 10.63 -6.62 -1.38
CA PHE A 23 10.88 -8.03 -1.09
C PHE A 23 10.14 -8.91 -2.08
N PHE A 24 10.88 -9.79 -2.76
CA PHE A 24 10.29 -10.85 -3.56
C PHE A 24 9.90 -12.00 -2.63
N GLU A 25 8.61 -12.30 -2.55
CA GLU A 25 8.06 -13.38 -1.72
C GLU A 25 7.25 -14.32 -2.60
N GLU A 26 7.74 -15.54 -2.84
CA GLU A 26 7.09 -16.55 -3.70
C GLU A 26 6.52 -15.97 -5.01
N ASN A 27 5.23 -15.63 -5.03
CA ASN A 27 4.46 -15.14 -6.19
C ASN A 27 4.21 -13.63 -6.20
N ILE A 28 4.60 -12.92 -5.15
CA ILE A 28 4.35 -11.50 -4.96
C ILE A 28 5.63 -10.70 -4.72
N VAL A 29 5.46 -9.39 -4.76
CA VAL A 29 6.43 -8.39 -4.32
C VAL A 29 5.74 -7.49 -3.31
N ILE A 30 6.40 -7.28 -2.18
CA ILE A 30 5.96 -6.38 -1.12
C ILE A 30 6.87 -5.16 -1.16
N ILE A 31 6.28 -3.98 -1.31
CA ILE A 31 6.96 -2.69 -1.38
C ILE A 31 6.48 -1.86 -0.17
N PRO A 32 7.22 -1.88 0.95
CA PRO A 32 6.93 -1.06 2.11
C PRO A 32 6.99 0.44 1.76
N LEU A 33 6.10 1.22 2.36
CA LEU A 33 6.01 2.67 2.17
C LEU A 33 6.13 3.38 3.52
N ASN A 34 6.81 4.52 3.54
CA ASN A 34 6.92 5.36 4.73
C ASN A 34 5.85 6.47 4.72
N LEU A 35 4.58 6.10 4.92
CA LEU A 35 3.43 7.00 4.83
C LEU A 35 2.62 7.10 6.12
N SER A 36 1.89 8.20 6.27
CA SER A 36 0.90 8.39 7.34
C SER A 36 -0.43 7.71 7.00
N GLY A 37 -1.20 7.33 8.03
CA GLY A 37 -2.55 6.77 7.87
C GLY A 37 -3.46 7.71 7.10
N ASN A 38 -3.51 8.99 7.50
CA ASN A 38 -4.28 10.04 6.80
C ASN A 38 -3.98 10.12 5.30
N THR A 39 -2.71 9.95 4.90
CA THR A 39 -2.33 9.97 3.49
C THR A 39 -2.91 8.79 2.73
N ILE A 40 -2.87 7.59 3.32
CA ILE A 40 -3.43 6.37 2.72
C ILE A 40 -4.95 6.40 2.74
N GLU A 41 -5.55 6.82 3.85
CA GLU A 41 -6.99 6.99 3.98
C GLU A 41 -7.52 7.92 2.89
N TYR A 42 -6.89 9.10 2.71
CA TYR A 42 -7.24 10.02 1.63
C TYR A 42 -7.09 9.36 0.26
N PHE A 43 -5.95 8.69 0.00
CA PHE A 43 -5.72 8.01 -1.27
C PHE A 43 -6.81 6.98 -1.57
N ILE A 44 -7.20 6.18 -0.60
CA ILE A 44 -8.20 5.12 -0.77
C ILE A 44 -9.60 5.71 -0.91
N LYS A 45 -9.93 6.73 -0.10
CA LYS A 45 -11.25 7.39 -0.11
C LYS A 45 -11.52 8.07 -1.44
N GLU A 46 -10.55 8.79 -1.98
CA GLU A 46 -10.69 9.45 -3.29
C GLU A 46 -10.75 8.44 -4.44
N ALA A 47 -10.06 7.30 -4.32
CA ALA A 47 -10.14 6.22 -5.31
C ALA A 47 -11.57 5.67 -5.47
N ASP A 48 -12.46 5.81 -4.47
CA ASP A 48 -13.87 5.42 -4.53
C ASP A 48 -14.65 6.17 -5.63
N ASN A 49 -14.15 7.31 -6.12
CA ASN A 49 -14.77 8.08 -7.19
C ASN A 49 -14.41 7.63 -8.62
N PHE A 50 -13.49 6.67 -8.79
CA PHE A 50 -12.92 6.31 -10.11
C PHE A 50 -13.03 4.81 -10.44
N ASN A 51 -13.25 4.44 -11.70
CA ASN A 51 -13.33 3.02 -12.07
C ASN A 51 -11.96 2.39 -12.29
N THR A 52 -11.03 3.15 -12.84
CA THR A 52 -9.68 2.66 -13.16
C THR A 52 -8.62 3.40 -12.36
N ILE A 53 -7.53 2.71 -12.05
CA ILE A 53 -6.37 3.34 -11.39
C ILE A 53 -5.79 4.44 -12.28
N LYS A 54 -5.78 4.25 -13.60
CA LYS A 54 -5.25 5.23 -14.55
C LYS A 54 -5.98 6.57 -14.48
N GLU A 55 -7.31 6.55 -14.49
CA GLU A 55 -8.13 7.77 -14.34
C GLU A 55 -7.84 8.45 -13.00
N TYR A 56 -7.72 7.66 -11.94
CA TYR A 56 -7.47 8.18 -10.61
C TYR A 56 -6.09 8.84 -10.48
N LEU A 57 -5.02 8.19 -10.97
CA LEU A 57 -3.67 8.77 -10.95
C LEU A 57 -3.58 10.04 -11.79
N GLN A 58 -4.30 10.11 -12.92
CA GLN A 58 -4.42 11.32 -13.72
C GLN A 58 -5.11 12.45 -12.96
N TYR A 59 -6.19 12.15 -12.23
CA TYR A 59 -6.87 13.12 -11.37
C TYR A 59 -5.95 13.63 -10.26
N LEU A 60 -5.25 12.74 -9.54
CA LEU A 60 -4.32 13.13 -8.47
C LEU A 60 -3.30 14.17 -8.94
N LYS A 61 -2.74 14.00 -10.15
CA LYS A 61 -1.79 14.93 -10.78
C LYS A 61 -2.35 16.33 -11.04
N THR A 62 -3.67 16.50 -11.06
CA THR A 62 -4.32 17.82 -11.22
C THR A 62 -4.46 18.56 -9.89
N LEU A 63 -4.27 17.88 -8.76
CA LEU A 63 -4.50 18.45 -7.45
C LEU A 63 -3.27 19.23 -6.97
N PRO A 64 -3.45 20.39 -6.31
CA PRO A 64 -2.34 21.14 -5.73
C PRO A 64 -1.51 20.32 -4.71
N ILE A 65 -2.15 19.39 -4.01
CA ILE A 65 -1.49 18.51 -3.03
C ILE A 65 -0.49 17.55 -3.67
N TYR A 66 -0.56 17.33 -4.99
CA TYR A 66 0.40 16.51 -5.72
C TYR A 66 1.77 17.18 -5.83
N ASP A 67 1.79 18.51 -5.93
CA ASP A 67 3.04 19.29 -6.04
C ASP A 67 3.65 19.61 -4.66
N ILE A 68 2.85 19.50 -3.60
CA ILE A 68 3.31 19.75 -2.24
C ILE A 68 3.90 18.45 -1.70
N ARG A 69 5.23 18.33 -1.76
CA ARG A 69 5.96 17.43 -0.85
C ARG A 69 5.51 17.80 0.56
N THR A 70 4.68 16.98 1.17
CA THR A 70 4.17 17.24 2.51
C THR A 70 5.36 17.48 3.42
N ASN A 71 5.43 18.66 4.04
CA ASN A 71 6.52 19.10 4.93
C ASN A 71 6.63 18.29 6.24
N SER A 72 6.09 17.06 6.27
CA SER A 72 6.32 16.15 7.38
C SER A 72 7.77 15.67 7.30
N THR A 73 8.53 15.93 8.36
CA THR A 73 9.87 15.37 8.55
C THR A 73 9.84 13.90 8.94
N ASP A 74 8.67 13.37 9.29
CA ASP A 74 8.51 12.04 9.88
C ASP A 74 8.29 10.95 8.82
N TYR A 75 7.95 11.35 7.60
CA TYR A 75 7.62 10.46 6.48
C TYR A 75 8.48 10.79 5.26
N GLU A 76 9.18 9.78 4.74
CA GLU A 76 10.00 9.91 3.53
C GLU A 76 9.13 9.91 2.26
N ASP A 77 7.96 9.29 2.31
CA ASP A 77 7.04 9.16 1.18
C ASP A 77 5.85 10.13 1.28
N ASN A 78 5.22 10.39 0.14
CA ASN A 78 3.91 11.06 0.06
C ASN A 78 3.06 10.43 -1.07
N ILE A 79 1.92 11.03 -1.41
CA ILE A 79 1.03 10.52 -2.48
C ILE A 79 1.78 10.34 -3.81
N THR A 80 2.70 11.24 -4.15
CA THR A 80 3.52 11.13 -5.38
C THR A 80 4.37 9.87 -5.40
N SER A 81 4.90 9.40 -4.25
CA SER A 81 5.63 8.14 -4.18
C SER A 81 4.77 6.95 -4.64
N ILE A 82 3.50 6.91 -4.23
CA ILE A 82 2.56 5.86 -4.65
C ILE A 82 2.34 5.92 -6.17
N VAL A 83 2.06 7.12 -6.69
CA VAL A 83 1.82 7.34 -8.13
C VAL A 83 3.05 6.95 -8.94
N ASP A 84 4.23 7.39 -8.54
CA ASP A 84 5.49 7.12 -9.22
C ASP A 84 5.81 5.63 -9.23
N ILE A 85 5.57 4.89 -8.13
CA ILE A 85 5.76 3.44 -8.10
C ILE A 85 4.78 2.76 -9.07
N ILE A 86 3.49 3.08 -9.01
CA ILE A 86 2.49 2.43 -9.87
C ILE A 86 2.80 2.69 -11.34
N GLU A 87 3.14 3.92 -11.73
CA GLU A 87 3.40 4.26 -13.13
C GLU A 87 4.76 3.76 -13.63
N THR A 88 5.82 3.91 -12.84
CA THR A 88 7.19 3.47 -13.24
C THR A 88 7.24 1.98 -13.50
N TYR A 89 6.50 1.19 -12.72
CA TYR A 89 6.46 -0.26 -12.85
C TYR A 89 5.19 -0.78 -13.53
N GLU A 90 4.38 0.13 -14.11
CA GLU A 90 3.14 -0.18 -14.83
C GLU A 90 2.17 -1.11 -14.08
N LEU A 91 2.07 -0.98 -12.75
CA LEU A 91 1.31 -1.90 -11.90
C LEU A 91 -0.19 -1.86 -12.24
N LYS A 92 -0.74 -3.02 -12.59
CA LYS A 92 -2.15 -3.27 -12.92
C LYS A 92 -2.82 -4.21 -11.92
N ASN A 93 -2.05 -5.03 -11.20
CA ASN A 93 -2.53 -5.97 -10.19
C ASN A 93 -1.80 -5.71 -8.88
N PHE A 94 -2.44 -4.98 -7.97
CA PHE A 94 -1.85 -4.68 -6.67
C PHE A 94 -2.92 -4.39 -5.62
N SER A 95 -2.50 -4.44 -4.37
CA SER A 95 -3.26 -3.89 -3.24
C SER A 95 -2.38 -2.93 -2.46
N ILE A 96 -3.01 -1.97 -1.79
CA ILE A 96 -2.37 -1.12 -0.79
C ILE A 96 -3.01 -1.45 0.54
N ARG A 97 -2.17 -1.69 1.55
CA ARG A 97 -2.63 -1.90 2.92
C ARG A 97 -1.91 -0.96 3.87
N TYR A 98 -2.68 -0.30 4.72
CA TYR A 98 -2.20 0.39 5.90
C TYR A 98 -2.77 -0.31 7.13
N TYR A 99 -1.94 -0.67 8.10
CA TYR A 99 -2.36 -1.34 9.31
C TYR A 99 -1.56 -0.80 10.49
N THR A 100 -2.24 -0.44 11.56
CA THR A 100 -1.64 -0.08 12.84
C THR A 100 -2.27 -0.92 13.93
N GLU A 101 -1.47 -1.25 14.94
CA GLU A 101 -1.97 -1.87 16.15
C GLU A 101 -1.31 -1.23 17.36
N TRP A 102 -2.05 -1.18 18.46
CA TRP A 102 -1.53 -0.73 19.75
C TRP A 102 -1.97 -1.69 20.84
N ALA A 103 -1.01 -2.26 21.58
CA ALA A 103 -1.27 -3.23 22.64
C ALA A 103 -2.15 -4.41 22.18
N ASP A 104 -1.81 -4.99 21.02
CA ASP A 104 -2.53 -6.10 20.36
C ASP A 104 -3.98 -5.77 19.96
N ILE A 105 -4.34 -4.48 19.93
CA ILE A 105 -5.63 -3.99 19.46
C ILE A 105 -5.39 -3.30 18.11
N PRO A 106 -6.01 -3.77 17.01
CA PRO A 106 -6.02 -3.05 15.74
C PRO A 106 -6.58 -1.64 15.92
N ASP A 107 -5.86 -0.64 15.44
CA ASP A 107 -6.28 0.77 15.46
C ASP A 107 -6.83 1.13 14.07
N ASP A 108 -5.94 1.25 13.08
CA ASP A 108 -6.30 1.46 11.68
C ASP A 108 -6.11 0.17 10.84
N ASP A 109 -7.02 -0.12 9.91
CA ASP A 109 -6.82 -1.14 8.88
C ASP A 109 -7.46 -0.73 7.56
N PHE A 110 -6.68 -0.04 6.72
CA PHE A 110 -7.13 0.45 5.42
C PHE A 110 -6.65 -0.46 4.30
N TYR A 111 -7.52 -0.69 3.32
CA TYR A 111 -7.20 -1.57 2.20
C TYR A 111 -7.89 -1.13 0.90
N ILE A 112 -7.19 -1.30 -0.21
CA ILE A 112 -7.76 -1.22 -1.56
C ILE A 112 -7.05 -2.22 -2.46
N ALA A 113 -7.78 -2.83 -3.38
CA ALA A 113 -7.25 -3.66 -4.46
C ALA A 113 -7.56 -3.07 -5.84
N VAL A 114 -6.57 -3.19 -6.72
CA VAL A 114 -6.66 -2.89 -8.15
C VAL A 114 -6.32 -4.16 -8.90
N ILE A 115 -7.24 -4.64 -9.74
CA ILE A 115 -7.07 -5.87 -10.53
C ILE A 115 -7.30 -5.56 -12.00
N ASN A 116 -6.33 -5.91 -12.85
CA ASN A 116 -6.28 -5.55 -14.27
C ASN A 116 -6.48 -4.04 -14.53
N GLY A 117 -5.97 -3.20 -13.62
CA GLY A 117 -6.10 -1.74 -13.68
C GLY A 117 -7.45 -1.18 -13.20
N GLU A 118 -8.38 -2.04 -12.79
CA GLU A 118 -9.69 -1.62 -12.26
C GLU A 118 -9.67 -1.55 -10.74
N ILE A 119 -10.17 -0.45 -10.18
CA ILE A 119 -10.35 -0.27 -8.75
C ILE A 119 -11.54 -1.13 -8.30
N LYS A 120 -11.30 -2.06 -7.37
CA LYS A 120 -12.35 -2.95 -6.86
C LYS A 120 -13.05 -2.30 -5.67
N LYS A 121 -14.24 -1.74 -5.89
CA LYS A 121 -14.98 -0.97 -4.88
C LYS A 121 -15.37 -1.79 -3.65
N ASP A 122 -15.75 -3.04 -3.87
CA ASP A 122 -16.02 -4.01 -2.80
C ASP A 122 -14.76 -4.44 -2.05
N SER A 123 -13.56 -4.02 -2.48
CA SER A 123 -12.31 -4.21 -1.74
C SER A 123 -12.01 -3.06 -0.78
N ILE A 124 -12.61 -1.88 -0.95
CA ILE A 124 -12.23 -0.69 -0.17
C ILE A 124 -12.60 -0.90 1.29
N VAL A 125 -11.61 -0.82 2.17
CA VAL A 125 -11.77 -0.86 3.63
C VAL A 125 -11.20 0.44 4.20
N LEU A 126 -12.05 1.17 4.92
CA LEU A 126 -11.78 2.38 5.68
C LEU A 126 -12.67 2.35 6.93
N GLU A 127 -12.45 3.26 7.87
CA GLU A 127 -13.24 3.37 9.11
C GLU A 127 -14.69 3.85 8.92
N ASP A 128 -15.04 4.36 7.74
CA ASP A 128 -16.40 4.82 7.44
C ASP A 128 -17.38 3.63 7.35
N ASP A 129 -18.54 3.75 8.02
CA ASP A 129 -19.56 2.70 8.17
C ASP A 129 -19.95 2.04 6.84
N LYS A 130 -19.90 2.80 5.73
CA LYS A 130 -20.22 2.27 4.40
C LYS A 130 -19.29 1.15 3.93
N TYR A 131 -18.09 1.01 4.51
CA TYR A 131 -17.09 0.02 4.12
C TYR A 131 -16.95 -1.16 5.08
N ILE A 132 -17.67 -1.18 6.21
CA ILE A 132 -17.62 -2.27 7.19
C ILE A 132 -17.92 -3.64 6.53
N GLY A 133 -18.81 -3.67 5.54
CA GLY A 133 -19.14 -4.90 4.81
C GLY A 133 -18.00 -5.48 3.96
N ASN A 134 -16.95 -4.69 3.68
CA ASN A 134 -15.88 -5.07 2.75
C ASN A 134 -14.69 -5.77 3.41
N TYR A 135 -14.60 -5.81 4.75
CA TYR A 135 -13.46 -6.42 5.46
C TYR A 135 -13.18 -7.86 5.03
N ASN A 136 -14.23 -8.63 4.73
CA ASN A 136 -14.14 -10.03 4.30
C ASN A 136 -13.66 -10.19 2.84
N ASN A 137 -13.74 -9.15 2.01
CA ASN A 137 -13.32 -9.20 0.61
C ASN A 137 -11.81 -9.06 0.43
N ARG A 138 -11.07 -8.64 1.47
CA ARG A 138 -9.61 -8.50 1.40
C ARG A 138 -8.92 -9.82 1.07
N GLU A 139 -9.35 -10.92 1.68
CA GLU A 139 -8.78 -12.25 1.44
C GLU A 139 -9.00 -12.67 -0.02
N LYS A 140 -10.21 -12.46 -0.56
CA LYS A 140 -10.53 -12.69 -1.98
C LYS A 140 -9.53 -11.98 -2.90
N TYR A 141 -9.25 -10.69 -2.66
CA TYR A 141 -8.35 -9.91 -3.52
C TYR A 141 -6.87 -10.21 -3.31
N ASN A 142 -6.44 -10.48 -2.08
CA ASN A 142 -5.10 -10.97 -1.78
C ASN A 142 -4.82 -12.28 -2.51
N ASN A 143 -5.76 -13.23 -2.51
CA ASN A 143 -5.63 -14.49 -3.22
C ASN A 143 -5.52 -14.30 -4.74
N ILE A 144 -6.25 -13.34 -5.33
CA ILE A 144 -6.11 -13.00 -6.77
C ILE A 144 -4.70 -12.47 -7.08
N ILE A 145 -4.13 -11.66 -6.18
CA ILE A 145 -2.75 -11.17 -6.28
C ILE A 145 -1.74 -12.29 -5.94
N GLY A 146 -2.17 -13.43 -5.37
CA GLY A 146 -1.29 -14.53 -4.97
C GLY A 146 -0.65 -14.34 -3.59
N LEU A 147 -1.14 -13.40 -2.79
CA LEU A 147 -0.82 -13.30 -1.36
C LEU A 147 -1.69 -14.30 -0.59
N ASN A 148 -1.12 -15.47 -0.31
CA ASN A 148 -1.82 -16.60 0.32
C ASN A 148 -1.33 -16.88 1.75
N PHE A 149 -0.59 -15.96 2.35
CA PHE A 149 -0.04 -16.09 3.70
C PHE A 149 -0.13 -14.77 4.46
N SER A 150 -0.04 -14.83 5.79
CA SER A 150 0.00 -13.63 6.62
C SER A 150 1.41 -13.05 6.61
N TRP A 151 1.68 -12.10 5.71
CA TRP A 151 2.99 -11.43 5.66
C TRP A 151 3.18 -10.46 6.83
N ILE A 152 2.08 -9.89 7.34
CA ILE A 152 2.09 -8.91 8.44
C ILE A 152 2.63 -9.49 9.75
N THR A 153 2.57 -10.81 9.94
CA THR A 153 3.09 -11.47 11.16
C THR A 153 4.62 -11.62 11.17
N ASN A 154 5.31 -11.31 10.07
CA ASN A 154 6.78 -11.29 10.05
C ASN A 154 7.27 -9.92 10.53
N GLU A 155 7.22 -9.72 11.85
CA GLU A 155 7.62 -8.46 12.51
C GLU A 155 9.10 -8.11 12.25
N ASN A 156 9.98 -9.10 12.11
CA ASN A 156 11.39 -8.84 11.79
C ASN A 156 11.56 -8.02 10.50
N ARG A 157 10.67 -8.24 9.51
CA ARG A 157 10.75 -7.59 8.20
C ARG A 157 9.70 -6.49 8.01
N TYR A 158 8.51 -6.65 8.58
CA TYR A 158 7.36 -5.79 8.30
C TYR A 158 6.75 -5.15 9.55
N PHE A 159 7.51 -4.98 10.65
CA PHE A 159 7.00 -4.27 11.83
C PHE A 159 6.75 -2.78 11.55
N ASN A 160 7.68 -2.14 10.83
CA ASN A 160 7.51 -0.81 10.25
C ASN A 160 8.47 -0.61 9.08
N TYR A 161 8.37 0.55 8.40
CA TYR A 161 9.24 0.86 7.26
C TYR A 161 10.74 0.85 7.63
N ASN A 162 11.14 1.32 8.81
CA ASN A 162 12.55 1.31 9.21
C ASN A 162 13.07 -0.12 9.37
N SER A 163 12.31 -1.00 10.02
CA SER A 163 12.65 -2.44 10.11
C SER A 163 12.80 -3.06 8.72
N ALA A 164 11.87 -2.74 7.80
CA ALA A 164 11.92 -3.21 6.43
C ALA A 164 13.15 -2.70 5.67
N ARG A 165 13.47 -1.41 5.81
CA ARG A 165 14.65 -0.79 5.18
C ARG A 165 15.96 -1.38 5.71
N GLU A 166 16.07 -1.58 7.02
CA GLU A 166 17.23 -2.22 7.64
C GLU A 166 17.43 -3.64 7.11
N GLU A 167 16.36 -4.44 7.07
CA GLU A 167 16.40 -5.81 6.57
C GLU A 167 16.75 -5.87 5.07
N TYR A 168 16.16 -5.00 4.27
CA TYR A 168 16.47 -4.90 2.84
C TYR A 168 17.95 -4.56 2.62
N THR A 169 18.48 -3.57 3.36
CA THR A 169 19.87 -3.12 3.22
C THR A 169 20.88 -4.23 3.61
N LYS A 170 20.59 -5.05 4.62
CA LYS A 170 21.45 -6.20 5.00
C LYS A 170 21.59 -7.22 3.87
N ASN A 171 20.52 -7.41 3.09
CA ASN A 171 20.46 -8.40 2.02
C ASN A 171 20.95 -7.86 0.66
N MET A 172 21.39 -6.60 0.57
CA MET A 172 21.97 -6.00 -0.64
C MET A 172 23.49 -6.20 -0.77
N ILE A 173 24.13 -6.84 0.22
CA ILE A 173 25.58 -7.11 0.27
C ILE A 173 25.91 -8.39 -0.49
#